data_AF-A0A1E3AEF5-F1
#
_entry.id   AF-A0A1E3AEF5-F1
#
_cell.length_a   1.000
_cell.length_b   1.000
_cell.length_c   1.000
_cell.angle_alpha   90.00
_cell.angle_beta   90.00
_cell.angle_gamma   90.00
#
_symmetry.space_group_name_H-M   'P 1'
#
loop_
_entity.id
_entity.type
_entity.pdbx_description
1 polymer ?
#
loop_
_entity_poly.entity_id
_entity_poly.type
_entity_poly.pdbx_seq_one_letter_code
_entity_poly.pdbx_strand_id
1 'polypeptide(L)'
;MRKYGKLVSAVLSIMMLGSCLAGCGAATGTGAEVSTVSSTNTEADGKTGEEAQGNLPEIIARAKEDTNFSEEGYPLVNETVKKTIMIKKPGNIGDVKEMETLRYIAEKMNIEIEWIVVGADGWNERINLMLATNDLPDIIMKGAIPNLSTAIEDGQVIAVDELMDAYSDGLKPLLEEYPGVAVSARASDGKLYTLPGINTLKPNLTSHRNLWINQQWLDNLNLEIPTTTEELLDVLRSFRDEDADGDGNPNNEIPYAVEDSGAGIRPGWILFRAYSDCIITWTMKI
;
A
#
# COMPACT_ATOMS: atom_id res chain seq x y z
N MET A 1 12.38 13.87 66.14
CA MET A 1 11.98 12.74 65.26
C MET A 1 12.46 12.96 63.82
N ARG A 2 13.78 13.10 63.61
CA ARG A 2 14.36 13.41 62.28
C ARG A 2 15.69 12.67 62.08
N LYS A 3 15.74 11.39 62.52
CA LYS A 3 16.91 10.51 62.37
C LYS A 3 16.59 9.08 61.90
N TYR A 4 15.31 8.72 61.70
CA TYR A 4 14.91 7.39 61.23
C TYR A 4 14.44 7.32 59.76
N GLY A 5 14.19 8.46 59.11
CA GLY A 5 13.73 8.47 57.71
C GLY A 5 14.76 8.03 56.67
N LYS A 6 16.07 8.19 56.96
CA LYS A 6 17.14 7.78 56.04
C LYS A 6 17.52 6.30 56.16
N LEU A 7 17.19 5.65 57.28
CA LEU A 7 17.43 4.21 57.49
C LEU A 7 16.31 3.34 56.89
N VAL A 8 15.08 3.86 56.82
CA VAL A 8 13.95 3.14 56.19
C VAL A 8 14.04 3.16 54.65
N SER A 9 14.60 4.23 54.06
CA SER A 9 14.81 4.31 52.60
C SER A 9 15.96 3.43 52.09
N ALA A 10 16.95 3.10 52.92
CA ALA A 10 18.08 2.25 52.52
C ALA A 10 17.78 0.76 52.61
N VAL A 11 16.84 0.36 53.49
CA VAL A 11 16.44 -1.05 53.66
C VAL A 11 15.43 -1.50 52.59
N LEU A 12 14.64 -0.57 52.02
CA LEU A 12 13.69 -0.89 50.94
C LEU A 12 14.37 -1.09 49.56
N SER A 13 15.52 -0.46 49.31
CA SER A 13 16.22 -0.55 48.02
C SER A 13 17.13 -1.76 47.88
N ILE A 14 17.44 -2.47 48.97
CA ILE A 14 18.27 -3.70 48.96
C ILE A 14 17.40 -4.96 48.77
N MET A 15 16.08 -4.86 48.92
CA MET A 15 15.15 -5.99 48.79
C MET A 15 14.59 -6.21 47.37
N MET A 16 14.94 -5.37 46.39
CA MET A 16 14.45 -5.50 45.00
C MET A 16 15.51 -6.00 43.98
N LEU A 17 16.69 -6.43 44.42
CA LEU A 17 17.76 -6.91 43.52
C LEU A 17 18.18 -8.37 43.77
N GLY A 18 17.34 -9.16 44.42
CA GLY A 18 17.68 -10.53 44.85
C GLY A 18 16.65 -11.59 44.48
N SER A 19 16.39 -11.81 43.20
CA SER A 19 15.85 -13.08 42.70
C SER A 19 15.96 -13.18 41.19
N CYS A 20 17.16 -13.52 40.72
CA CYS A 20 17.36 -14.21 39.46
C CYS A 20 17.07 -15.72 39.66
N LEU A 21 16.61 -16.37 38.59
CA LEU A 21 16.62 -17.83 38.35
C LEU A 21 15.69 -18.71 39.21
N ALA A 22 14.60 -19.21 38.59
CA ALA A 22 14.34 -20.63 38.34
C ALA A 22 12.86 -20.87 37.95
N GLY A 23 12.62 -21.62 36.86
CA GLY A 23 11.35 -22.34 36.69
C GLY A 23 10.81 -22.44 35.25
N CYS A 24 11.29 -23.43 34.49
CA CYS A 24 10.48 -24.08 33.46
C CYS A 24 9.40 -24.95 34.12
N GLY A 25 8.19 -24.97 33.58
CA GLY A 25 7.13 -25.91 33.97
C GLY A 25 5.86 -25.70 33.14
N ALA A 26 5.54 -26.67 32.28
CA ALA A 26 4.46 -26.66 31.30
C ALA A 26 3.03 -26.73 31.89
N ALA A 27 2.05 -26.12 31.20
CA ALA A 27 0.85 -26.77 30.60
C ALA A 27 -0.35 -25.80 30.43
N THR A 28 -0.98 -25.89 29.24
CA THR A 28 -2.37 -25.53 28.85
C THR A 28 -2.82 -24.06 28.96
N GLY A 29 -3.31 -23.33 27.95
CA GLY A 29 -3.69 -23.60 26.55
C GLY A 29 -4.62 -22.46 26.07
N THR A 30 -4.53 -22.10 24.78
CA THR A 30 -5.52 -21.42 23.88
C THR A 30 -4.96 -20.21 23.11
N GLY A 31 -4.49 -20.47 21.87
CA GLY A 31 -5.03 -19.82 20.66
C GLY A 31 -4.48 -18.46 20.21
N ALA A 32 -3.24 -18.41 19.73
CA ALA A 32 -2.81 -17.45 18.69
C ALA A 32 -1.70 -18.11 17.85
N GLU A 33 -2.00 -18.46 16.60
CA GLU A 33 -1.02 -19.03 15.67
C GLU A 33 -0.02 -17.94 15.25
N VAL A 34 1.15 -17.97 15.88
CA VAL A 34 2.36 -17.33 15.40
C VAL A 34 3.19 -18.43 14.76
N SER A 35 3.24 -18.44 13.43
CA SER A 35 4.09 -19.36 12.68
C SER A 35 5.55 -18.94 12.82
N THR A 36 6.25 -19.58 13.75
CA THR A 36 7.71 -19.61 13.85
C THR A 36 8.32 -20.19 12.57
N VAL A 37 9.12 -19.39 11.87
CA VAL A 37 9.95 -19.81 10.75
C VAL A 37 11.05 -20.73 11.27
N SER A 38 10.98 -22.01 10.87
CA SER A 38 12.05 -22.97 11.04
C SER A 38 13.05 -22.80 9.90
N SER A 39 14.30 -22.54 10.26
CA SER A 39 15.43 -22.37 9.36
C SER A 39 15.78 -23.71 8.71
N THR A 40 15.73 -23.76 7.38
CA THR A 40 16.50 -24.74 6.61
C THR A 40 17.10 -24.00 5.41
N ASN A 41 18.42 -24.04 5.35
CA ASN A 41 19.30 -23.25 4.50
C ASN A 41 19.02 -23.41 3.00
N THR A 42 19.00 -22.29 2.30
CA THR A 42 19.69 -22.14 1.01
C THR A 42 20.33 -20.75 1.03
N GLU A 43 21.64 -20.71 0.77
CA GLU A 43 22.50 -19.55 0.93
C GLU A 43 21.98 -18.35 0.11
N ALA A 44 21.49 -17.33 0.81
CA ALA A 44 21.39 -15.98 0.29
C ALA A 44 22.70 -15.28 0.63
N ASP A 45 23.48 -14.95 -0.40
CA ASP A 45 24.71 -14.16 -0.29
C ASP A 45 24.35 -12.78 0.31
N GLY A 46 24.68 -12.61 1.59
CA GLY A 46 24.44 -11.38 2.32
C GLY A 46 25.47 -10.33 1.91
N LYS A 47 25.15 -9.56 0.87
CA LYS A 47 25.92 -8.38 0.47
C LYS A 47 25.12 -7.11 0.67
N THR A 48 25.73 -6.17 1.39
CA THR A 48 25.27 -4.79 1.61
C THR A 48 25.03 -4.10 0.27
N GLY A 49 23.92 -3.39 0.07
CA GLY A 49 23.57 -2.92 -1.27
C GLY A 49 24.35 -1.70 -1.80
N GLU A 50 25.34 -1.21 -1.07
CA GLU A 50 26.42 -0.41 -1.68
C GLU A 50 27.26 -1.26 -2.66
N GLU A 51 27.43 -2.56 -2.40
CA GLU A 51 28.02 -3.52 -3.35
C GLU A 51 27.02 -3.91 -4.46
N ALA A 52 25.72 -4.03 -4.15
CA ALA A 52 24.70 -4.40 -5.16
C ALA A 52 24.51 -3.31 -6.23
N GLN A 53 24.59 -2.03 -5.85
CA GLN A 53 24.51 -0.91 -6.77
C GLN A 53 25.76 -0.76 -7.65
N GLY A 54 26.94 -1.07 -7.12
CA GLY A 54 28.20 -1.06 -7.86
C GLY A 54 28.41 -2.27 -8.78
N ASN A 55 27.60 -3.33 -8.62
CA ASN A 55 27.79 -4.61 -9.31
C ASN A 55 26.65 -5.00 -10.26
N LEU A 56 25.70 -4.10 -10.57
CA LEU A 56 24.59 -4.38 -11.49
C LEU A 56 25.04 -4.94 -12.84
N PRO A 57 26.07 -4.40 -13.52
CA PRO A 57 26.56 -4.98 -14.77
C PRO A 57 27.05 -6.44 -14.63
N GLU A 58 27.69 -6.78 -13.51
CA GLU A 58 28.14 -8.14 -13.23
C GLU A 58 26.98 -9.07 -12.88
N ILE A 59 25.98 -8.57 -12.14
CA ILE A 59 24.74 -9.30 -11.83
C ILE A 59 23.98 -9.61 -13.12
N ILE A 60 23.86 -8.64 -14.02
CA ILE A 60 23.24 -8.81 -15.35
C ILE A 60 24.03 -9.84 -16.17
N ALA A 61 25.36 -9.74 -16.19
CA ALA A 61 26.21 -10.71 -16.89
C ALA A 61 26.03 -12.14 -16.34
N ARG A 62 26.05 -12.29 -15.01
CA ARG A 62 25.82 -13.58 -14.34
C ARG A 62 24.42 -14.11 -14.61
N ALA A 63 23.40 -13.25 -14.61
CA ALA A 63 22.03 -13.65 -14.92
C ALA A 63 21.89 -14.19 -16.35
N LYS A 64 22.64 -13.62 -17.31
CA LYS A 64 22.68 -14.13 -18.70
C LYS A 64 23.37 -15.48 -18.84
N GLU A 65 24.27 -15.82 -17.93
CA GLU A 65 24.93 -17.13 -17.86
C GLU A 65 24.12 -18.16 -17.07
N ASP A 66 23.09 -17.73 -16.32
CA ASP A 66 22.24 -18.61 -15.54
C ASP A 66 21.33 -19.43 -16.47
N THR A 67 21.60 -20.74 -16.54
CA THR A 67 20.81 -21.70 -17.31
C THR A 67 19.36 -21.79 -16.84
N ASN A 68 19.07 -21.33 -15.63
CA ASN A 68 17.73 -21.29 -15.10
C ASN A 68 16.93 -20.07 -15.59
N PHE A 69 17.58 -19.00 -16.07
CA PHE A 69 16.92 -17.76 -16.48
C PHE A 69 16.68 -17.70 -18.00
N SER A 70 15.51 -17.21 -18.40
CA SER A 70 15.18 -16.92 -19.80
C SER A 70 14.98 -15.42 -19.99
N GLU A 71 15.85 -14.81 -20.81
CA GLU A 71 15.84 -13.37 -21.11
C GLU A 71 14.56 -12.95 -21.86
N GLU A 72 14.02 -13.85 -22.69
CA GLU A 72 12.82 -13.60 -23.49
C GLU A 72 11.77 -14.70 -23.28
N GLY A 73 10.49 -14.30 -23.29
CA GLY A 73 9.36 -15.23 -23.25
C GLY A 73 8.97 -15.68 -21.84
N TYR A 74 8.18 -16.75 -21.77
CA TYR A 74 7.67 -17.32 -20.53
C TYR A 74 7.75 -18.85 -20.58
N PRO A 75 8.09 -19.52 -19.46
CA PRO A 75 8.40 -18.95 -18.14
C PRO A 75 9.74 -18.21 -18.09
N LEU A 76 9.90 -17.29 -17.12
CA LEU A 76 11.16 -16.56 -16.94
C LEU A 76 12.24 -17.41 -16.27
N VAL A 77 11.83 -18.42 -15.49
CA VAL A 77 12.74 -19.39 -14.89
C VAL A 77 12.31 -20.82 -15.20
N ASN A 78 13.26 -21.70 -15.47
CA ASN A 78 13.00 -23.10 -15.82
C ASN A 78 12.62 -23.93 -14.58
N GLU A 79 13.35 -23.74 -13.49
CA GLU A 79 13.12 -24.27 -12.16
C GLU A 79 12.48 -23.18 -11.29
N THR A 80 11.45 -23.57 -10.54
CA THR A 80 10.66 -22.62 -9.74
C THR A 80 11.52 -21.92 -8.70
N VAL A 81 11.52 -20.60 -8.73
CA VAL A 81 12.25 -19.76 -7.77
C VAL A 81 11.25 -19.16 -6.77
N LYS A 82 11.58 -19.26 -5.48
CA LYS A 82 10.81 -18.63 -4.41
C LYS A 82 11.23 -17.17 -4.22
N LYS A 83 10.26 -16.27 -4.09
CA LYS A 83 10.45 -14.83 -3.88
C LYS A 83 9.55 -14.30 -2.79
N THR A 84 10.10 -13.42 -1.96
CA THR A 84 9.37 -12.75 -0.88
C THR A 84 8.87 -11.40 -1.37
N ILE A 85 7.56 -11.19 -1.33
CA ILE A 85 6.94 -9.93 -1.76
C ILE A 85 6.13 -9.34 -0.60
N MET A 86 6.50 -8.13 -0.20
CA MET A 86 5.73 -7.35 0.76
C MET A 86 4.73 -6.46 0.04
N ILE A 87 3.47 -6.47 0.48
CA ILE A 87 2.39 -5.72 -0.16
C ILE A 87 1.56 -4.94 0.85
N LYS A 88 1.32 -3.65 0.55
CA LYS A 88 0.37 -2.83 1.31
C LYS A 88 -1.04 -3.17 0.87
N LYS A 89 -1.85 -3.73 1.78
CA LYS A 89 -3.22 -4.14 1.51
C LYS A 89 -4.23 -3.34 2.35
N PRO A 90 -5.10 -2.54 1.72
CA PRO A 90 -6.28 -1.98 2.36
C PRO A 90 -7.22 -3.06 2.94
N GLY A 91 -7.97 -2.71 3.99
CA GLY A 91 -8.88 -3.64 4.67
C GLY A 91 -10.04 -4.14 3.79
N ASN A 92 -10.45 -3.34 2.80
CA ASN A 92 -11.55 -3.64 1.87
C ASN A 92 -11.14 -4.51 0.66
N ILE A 93 -9.87 -4.89 0.54
CA ILE A 93 -9.39 -5.76 -0.53
C ILE A 93 -9.28 -7.21 -0.01
N GLY A 94 -9.72 -8.19 -0.81
CA GLY A 94 -9.62 -9.62 -0.51
C GLY A 94 -8.18 -10.12 -0.34
N ASP A 95 -8.01 -11.40 0.01
CA ASP A 95 -6.68 -11.99 0.17
C ASP A 95 -5.90 -11.93 -1.15
N VAL A 96 -4.64 -11.49 -1.07
CA VAL A 96 -3.72 -11.38 -2.20
C VAL A 96 -3.43 -12.75 -2.80
N LYS A 97 -3.44 -13.80 -1.99
CA LYS A 97 -3.23 -15.19 -2.43
C LYS A 97 -4.35 -15.71 -3.35
N GLU A 98 -5.55 -15.17 -3.17
CA GLU A 98 -6.73 -15.54 -3.95
C GLU A 98 -6.93 -14.64 -5.20
N MET A 99 -6.02 -13.68 -5.42
CA MET A 99 -6.09 -12.81 -6.60
C MET A 99 -5.64 -13.55 -7.84
N GLU A 100 -6.61 -13.89 -8.69
CA GLU A 100 -6.38 -14.62 -9.94
C GLU A 100 -5.30 -14.00 -10.84
N THR A 101 -5.26 -12.67 -10.94
CA THR A 101 -4.24 -11.98 -11.75
C THR A 101 -2.83 -12.20 -11.21
N LEU A 102 -2.64 -12.17 -9.89
CA LEU A 102 -1.33 -12.36 -9.28
C LEU A 102 -0.90 -13.82 -9.35
N ARG A 103 -1.84 -14.76 -9.14
CA ARG A 103 -1.62 -16.21 -9.32
C ARG A 103 -1.22 -16.53 -10.75
N TYR A 104 -1.98 -16.03 -11.73
CA TYR A 104 -1.70 -16.21 -13.16
C TYR A 104 -0.31 -15.68 -13.54
N ILE A 105 0.07 -14.49 -13.06
CA ILE A 105 1.40 -13.93 -13.31
C ILE A 105 2.48 -14.82 -12.69
N ALA A 106 2.33 -15.21 -11.41
CA ALA A 106 3.31 -16.05 -10.73
C ALA A 106 3.52 -17.40 -11.44
N GLU A 107 2.44 -18.07 -11.84
CA GLU A 107 2.48 -19.32 -12.61
C GLU A 107 3.13 -19.13 -13.98
N LYS A 108 2.77 -18.05 -14.68
CA LYS A 108 3.34 -17.74 -16.00
C LYS A 108 4.85 -17.46 -15.93
N MET A 109 5.32 -16.85 -14.85
CA MET A 109 6.75 -16.60 -14.62
C MET A 109 7.48 -17.82 -14.03
N ASN A 110 6.76 -18.84 -13.58
CA ASN A 110 7.26 -19.98 -12.79
C ASN A 110 7.94 -19.55 -11.47
N ILE A 111 7.31 -18.62 -10.74
CA ILE A 111 7.79 -18.16 -9.43
C ILE A 111 6.81 -18.56 -8.32
N GLU A 112 7.35 -18.93 -7.16
CA GLU A 112 6.57 -19.10 -5.93
C GLU A 112 6.68 -17.83 -5.09
N ILE A 113 5.55 -17.25 -4.68
CA ILE A 113 5.54 -16.00 -3.92
C ILE A 113 5.21 -16.25 -2.45
N GLU A 114 6.14 -15.88 -1.57
CA GLU A 114 5.90 -15.73 -0.14
C GLU A 114 5.43 -14.30 0.16
N TRP A 115 4.14 -14.16 0.49
CA TRP A 115 3.53 -12.86 0.72
C TRP A 115 3.72 -12.37 2.15
N ILE A 116 4.28 -11.16 2.30
CA ILE A 116 4.22 -10.37 3.53
C ILE A 116 3.11 -9.33 3.36
N VAL A 117 1.90 -9.69 3.80
CA VAL A 117 0.73 -8.80 3.69
C VAL A 117 0.67 -7.88 4.89
N VAL A 118 0.64 -6.57 4.64
CA VAL A 118 0.61 -5.56 5.70
C VAL A 118 -0.58 -4.62 5.49
N GLY A 119 -1.38 -4.46 6.55
CA GLY A 119 -2.51 -3.53 6.56
C GLY A 119 -2.07 -2.08 6.35
N ALA A 120 -2.97 -1.26 5.79
CA ALA A 120 -2.64 0.13 5.48
C ALA A 120 -2.14 0.94 6.70
N ASP A 121 -2.74 0.71 7.86
CA ASP A 121 -2.43 1.41 9.12
C ASP A 121 -1.08 1.01 9.71
N GLY A 122 -0.67 -0.25 9.52
CA GLY A 122 0.58 -0.80 10.06
C GLY A 122 1.77 -0.70 9.10
N TRP A 123 1.56 -0.17 7.89
CA TRP A 123 2.58 -0.19 6.83
C TRP A 123 3.90 0.48 7.25
N ASN A 124 3.82 1.73 7.72
CA ASN A 124 5.01 2.52 8.04
C ASN A 124 5.81 1.91 9.18
N GLU A 125 5.15 1.39 10.21
CA GLU A 125 5.83 0.73 11.34
C GLU A 125 6.57 -0.52 10.87
N ARG A 126 5.89 -1.38 10.09
CA ARG A 126 6.45 -2.65 9.64
C ARG A 126 7.64 -2.46 8.71
N ILE A 127 7.54 -1.54 7.74
CA ILE A 127 8.63 -1.30 6.79
C ILE A 127 9.82 -0.62 7.46
N ASN A 128 9.61 0.32 8.38
CA ASN A 128 10.70 0.95 9.13
C ASN A 128 11.45 -0.07 9.99
N LEU A 129 10.74 -1.03 10.59
CA LEU A 129 11.38 -2.12 11.33
C LEU A 129 12.24 -2.99 10.41
N MET A 130 11.73 -3.38 9.24
CA MET A 130 12.47 -4.20 8.27
C MET A 130 13.71 -3.49 7.73
N LEU A 131 13.62 -2.18 7.46
CA LEU A 131 14.77 -1.35 7.10
C LEU A 131 15.79 -1.31 8.25
N ALA A 132 15.35 -1.07 9.48
CA ALA A 132 16.24 -1.02 10.64
C ALA A 132 16.96 -2.35 10.93
N THR A 133 16.32 -3.49 10.64
CA THR A 133 16.92 -4.82 10.81
C THR A 133 17.62 -5.35 9.56
N ASN A 134 17.54 -4.63 8.44
CA ASN A 134 17.98 -5.08 7.13
C ASN A 134 17.38 -6.44 6.71
N ASP A 135 16.16 -6.73 7.17
CA ASP A 135 15.39 -7.94 6.88
C ASP A 135 14.31 -7.60 5.85
N LEU A 136 14.75 -7.32 4.63
CA LEU A 136 13.92 -6.79 3.56
C LEU A 136 13.41 -7.92 2.65
N PRO A 137 12.16 -7.80 2.13
CA PRO A 137 11.68 -8.69 1.07
C PRO A 137 12.46 -8.46 -0.23
N ASP A 138 12.38 -9.41 -1.18
CA ASP A 138 12.91 -9.20 -2.53
C ASP A 138 12.21 -8.01 -3.23
N ILE A 139 10.89 -7.85 -3.02
CA ILE A 139 10.07 -6.83 -3.69
C ILE A 139 9.11 -6.17 -2.69
N ILE A 140 9.01 -4.84 -2.77
CA ILE A 140 8.01 -4.04 -2.06
C ILE A 140 6.99 -3.52 -3.07
N MET A 141 5.73 -3.94 -2.91
CA MET A 141 4.66 -3.67 -3.86
C MET A 141 3.54 -2.81 -3.24
N LYS A 142 3.05 -1.84 -4.01
CA LYS A 142 1.91 -0.97 -3.66
C LYS A 142 2.03 -0.20 -2.32
N GLY A 143 3.24 -0.09 -1.76
CA GLY A 143 3.49 0.67 -0.55
C GLY A 143 4.74 1.54 -0.69
N ALA A 144 4.64 2.77 -0.19
CA ALA A 144 5.76 3.71 -0.20
C ALA A 144 6.76 3.37 0.89
N ILE A 145 8.05 3.52 0.61
CA ILE A 145 9.11 3.48 1.60
C ILE A 145 9.16 4.85 2.29
N PRO A 146 8.85 4.97 3.59
CA PRO A 146 9.07 6.20 4.33
C PRO A 146 10.56 6.55 4.26
N ASN A 147 10.89 7.80 3.93
CA ASN A 147 12.28 8.26 3.79
C ASN A 147 13.12 7.41 2.81
N LEU A 148 12.60 7.16 1.60
CA LEU A 148 13.31 6.43 0.55
C LEU A 148 14.76 6.91 0.33
N SER A 149 15.05 8.21 0.49
CA SER A 149 16.42 8.74 0.39
C SER A 149 17.39 8.08 1.38
N THR A 150 16.98 7.84 2.62
CA THR A 150 17.81 7.15 3.62
C THR A 150 18.03 5.69 3.25
N ALA A 151 16.97 5.00 2.79
CA ALA A 151 17.11 3.62 2.31
C ALA A 151 18.05 3.52 1.09
N ILE A 152 18.10 4.55 0.23
CA ILE A 152 19.06 4.65 -0.88
C ILE A 152 20.47 4.87 -0.35
N GLU A 153 20.66 5.82 0.57
CA GLU A 153 21.96 6.14 1.18
C GLU A 153 22.55 4.94 1.95
N ASP A 154 21.71 4.17 2.63
CA ASP A 154 22.09 2.95 3.37
C ASP A 154 22.28 1.73 2.44
N GLY A 155 22.10 1.89 1.13
CA GLY A 155 22.24 0.81 0.15
C GLY A 155 21.23 -0.31 0.35
N GLN A 156 20.02 0.00 0.81
CA GLN A 156 18.98 -1.01 1.07
C GLN A 156 18.05 -1.24 -0.12
N VAL A 157 18.09 -0.33 -1.10
CA VAL A 157 17.35 -0.43 -2.35
C VAL A 157 18.30 -0.21 -3.52
N ILE A 158 18.10 -0.96 -4.60
CA ILE A 158 18.90 -0.85 -5.82
C ILE A 158 18.22 0.05 -6.84
N ALA A 159 19.03 0.80 -7.59
CA ALA A 159 18.56 1.47 -8.79
C ALA A 159 18.19 0.43 -9.87
N VAL A 160 17.12 0.68 -10.60
CA VAL A 160 16.57 -0.22 -11.61
C VAL A 160 16.80 0.27 -13.04
N ASP A 161 17.49 1.38 -13.25
CA ASP A 161 17.75 1.94 -14.59
C ASP A 161 18.44 0.93 -15.51
N GLU A 162 19.53 0.32 -15.05
CA GLU A 162 20.31 -0.63 -15.85
C GLU A 162 19.54 -1.93 -16.09
N LEU A 163 18.75 -2.39 -15.11
CA LEU A 163 17.86 -3.55 -15.27
C LEU A 163 16.75 -3.25 -16.27
N MET A 164 16.20 -2.04 -16.23
CA MET A 164 15.20 -1.58 -17.17
C MET A 164 15.78 -1.47 -18.58
N ASP A 165 17.00 -0.97 -18.73
CA ASP A 165 17.69 -0.92 -20.02
C ASP A 165 17.99 -2.30 -20.60
N ALA A 166 18.30 -3.27 -19.74
CA ALA A 166 18.64 -4.63 -20.15
C ALA A 166 17.41 -5.50 -20.46
N TYR A 167 16.32 -5.37 -19.71
CA TYR A 167 15.23 -6.37 -19.70
C TYR A 167 13.82 -5.81 -19.88
N SER A 168 13.60 -4.49 -19.86
CA SER A 168 12.23 -3.95 -19.95
C SER A 168 11.78 -3.77 -21.39
N ASP A 169 10.84 -4.61 -21.84
CA ASP A 169 10.13 -4.41 -23.10
C ASP A 169 8.92 -3.46 -23.02
N GLY A 170 8.42 -3.19 -21.80
CA GLY A 170 7.16 -2.47 -21.60
C GLY A 170 7.31 -1.09 -20.96
N LEU A 171 7.95 -1.02 -19.78
CA LEU A 171 7.99 0.22 -18.98
C LEU A 171 8.88 1.28 -19.62
N LYS A 172 10.03 0.89 -20.17
CA LYS A 172 10.99 1.79 -20.80
C LYS A 172 10.38 2.62 -21.96
N PRO A 173 9.77 2.01 -23.00
CA PRO A 173 9.08 2.77 -24.04
C PRO A 173 7.98 3.70 -23.50
N LEU A 174 7.29 3.26 -22.45
CA LEU A 174 6.24 4.06 -21.82
C LEU A 174 6.81 5.30 -21.11
N LEU A 175 7.96 5.17 -20.44
CA LEU A 175 8.63 6.32 -19.83
C LEU A 175 9.22 7.29 -20.85
N GLU A 176 9.62 6.81 -22.02
CA GLU A 176 10.05 7.63 -23.16
C GLU A 176 8.86 8.42 -23.75
N GLU A 177 7.67 7.81 -23.85
CA GLU A 177 6.44 8.48 -24.29
C GLU A 177 5.95 9.53 -23.28
N TYR A 178 6.15 9.29 -21.97
CA TYR A 178 5.70 10.16 -20.87
C TYR A 178 6.89 10.70 -20.05
N PRO A 179 7.73 11.59 -20.60
CA PRO A 179 8.97 12.05 -19.95
C PRO A 179 8.73 12.78 -18.61
N GLY A 180 7.56 13.40 -18.44
CA GLY A 180 7.19 14.01 -17.15
C GLY A 180 7.10 12.99 -16.01
N VAL A 181 6.62 11.77 -16.29
CA VAL A 181 6.58 10.69 -15.29
C VAL A 181 7.99 10.21 -14.98
N ALA A 182 8.81 9.99 -16.01
CA ALA A 182 10.20 9.58 -15.86
C ALA A 182 11.00 10.56 -14.96
N VAL A 183 10.83 11.86 -15.16
CA VAL A 183 11.47 12.89 -14.31
C VAL A 183 10.93 12.83 -12.88
N SER A 184 9.61 12.71 -12.69
CA SER A 184 9.00 12.70 -11.37
C SER A 184 9.34 11.46 -10.52
N ALA A 185 9.69 10.34 -11.18
CA ALA A 185 9.96 9.07 -10.52
C ALA A 185 11.43 8.90 -10.10
N ARG A 186 12.32 9.75 -10.61
CA ARG A 186 13.76 9.70 -10.31
C ARG A 186 14.06 10.36 -8.96
N ALA A 187 14.99 9.77 -8.23
CA ALA A 187 15.52 10.32 -6.99
C ALA A 187 16.46 11.50 -7.27
N SER A 188 16.96 12.14 -6.20
CA SER A 188 17.83 13.32 -6.28
C SER A 188 19.18 13.07 -6.97
N ASP A 189 19.64 11.82 -6.99
CA ASP A 189 20.83 11.38 -7.72
C ASP A 189 20.56 11.13 -9.22
N GLY A 190 19.31 11.33 -9.66
CA GLY A 190 18.87 11.13 -11.03
C GLY A 190 18.57 9.67 -11.37
N LYS A 191 18.68 8.72 -10.44
CA LYS A 191 18.39 7.29 -10.67
C LYS A 191 16.94 6.93 -10.34
N LEU A 192 16.47 5.85 -10.94
CA LEU A 192 15.15 5.28 -10.71
C LEU A 192 15.27 4.11 -9.74
N TYR A 193 14.57 4.17 -8.59
CA TYR A 193 14.55 3.12 -7.57
C TYR A 193 13.20 2.42 -7.43
N THR A 194 12.23 2.82 -8.26
CA THR A 194 10.86 2.29 -8.22
C THR A 194 10.34 2.09 -9.63
N LEU A 195 9.32 1.24 -9.80
CA LEU A 195 8.63 1.08 -11.07
C LEU A 195 7.35 1.94 -11.07
N PRO A 196 7.35 3.14 -11.68
CA PRO A 196 6.19 4.03 -11.66
C PRO A 196 5.05 3.47 -12.52
N GLY A 197 3.83 3.73 -12.08
CA GLY A 197 2.64 3.54 -12.90
C GLY A 197 2.34 4.80 -13.71
N ILE A 198 1.90 4.63 -14.96
CA ILE A 198 1.46 5.72 -15.82
C ILE A 198 -0.06 5.64 -15.94
N ASN A 199 -0.72 6.75 -15.62
CA ASN A 199 -2.16 6.90 -15.84
C ASN A 199 -2.38 7.75 -17.09
N THR A 200 -2.82 7.13 -18.16
CA THR A 200 -3.05 7.76 -19.47
C THR A 200 -4.42 8.41 -19.60
N LEU A 201 -5.28 8.26 -18.59
CA LEU A 201 -6.59 8.91 -18.57
C LEU A 201 -6.44 10.42 -18.39
N LYS A 202 -7.35 11.18 -19.01
CA LYS A 202 -7.37 12.65 -18.87
C LYS A 202 -7.50 13.06 -17.39
N PRO A 203 -6.86 14.16 -16.94
CA PRO A 203 -6.93 14.61 -15.54
C PRO A 203 -8.35 14.75 -14.95
N ASN A 204 -9.33 15.14 -15.79
CA ASN A 204 -10.73 15.25 -15.37
C ASN A 204 -11.44 13.89 -15.18
N LEU A 205 -10.87 12.80 -15.73
CA LEU A 205 -11.32 11.43 -15.55
C LEU A 205 -10.54 10.70 -14.44
N THR A 206 -9.38 11.22 -14.03
CA THR A 206 -8.56 10.69 -12.92
C THR A 206 -8.77 11.43 -11.60
N SER A 207 -9.34 12.64 -11.67
CA SER A 207 -9.83 13.38 -10.53
C SER A 207 -11.04 12.66 -9.94
N HIS A 208 -10.81 11.81 -8.93
CA HIS A 208 -11.86 11.31 -8.04
C HIS A 208 -12.46 12.41 -7.13
N ARG A 209 -12.29 13.69 -7.49
CA ARG A 209 -12.70 14.87 -6.72
C ARG A 209 -13.78 15.67 -7.45
N ASN A 210 -14.56 15.00 -8.28
CA ASN A 210 -15.69 15.64 -8.94
C ASN A 210 -16.82 15.79 -7.92
N LEU A 211 -17.45 16.96 -7.88
CA LEU A 211 -18.66 17.18 -7.13
C LEU A 211 -19.85 16.64 -7.92
N TRP A 212 -20.76 15.99 -7.21
CA TRP A 212 -22.00 15.46 -7.77
C TRP A 212 -23.14 16.03 -6.93
N ILE A 213 -24.28 16.32 -7.57
CA ILE A 213 -25.49 16.78 -6.90
C ILE A 213 -26.68 15.99 -7.44
N ASN A 214 -27.67 15.73 -6.58
CA ASN A 214 -28.86 14.97 -6.98
C ASN A 214 -29.80 15.86 -7.78
N GLN A 215 -29.84 15.66 -9.10
CA GLN A 215 -30.72 16.44 -9.99
C GLN A 215 -32.20 16.25 -9.67
N GLN A 216 -32.61 15.03 -9.28
CA GLN A 216 -34.01 14.76 -8.95
C GLN A 216 -34.47 15.57 -7.72
N TRP A 217 -33.59 15.73 -6.73
CA TRP A 217 -33.88 16.51 -5.53
C TRP A 217 -33.98 18.00 -5.83
N LEU A 218 -33.14 18.52 -6.74
CA LEU A 218 -33.29 19.89 -7.24
C LEU A 218 -34.65 20.08 -7.92
N ASP A 219 -35.03 19.15 -8.79
CA ASP A 219 -36.29 19.22 -9.54
C ASP A 219 -37.52 19.13 -8.60
N ASN A 220 -37.49 18.25 -7.60
CA ASN A 220 -38.56 18.10 -6.60
C ASN A 220 -38.80 19.40 -5.81
N LEU A 221 -37.72 20.09 -5.44
CA LEU A 221 -37.76 21.32 -4.65
C LEU A 221 -37.80 22.60 -5.50
N ASN A 222 -37.79 22.46 -6.85
CA ASN A 222 -37.69 23.57 -7.80
C ASN A 222 -36.46 24.48 -7.57
N LEU A 223 -35.32 23.88 -7.26
CA LEU A 223 -34.05 24.56 -7.04
C LEU A 223 -33.19 24.54 -8.31
N GLU A 224 -32.43 25.62 -8.54
CA GLU A 224 -31.44 25.66 -9.63
C GLU A 224 -30.12 25.00 -9.21
N ILE A 225 -29.30 24.61 -10.20
CA ILE A 225 -27.94 24.10 -9.94
C ILE A 225 -27.10 25.22 -9.32
N PRO A 226 -26.51 25.04 -8.12
CA PRO A 226 -25.75 26.09 -7.45
C PRO A 226 -24.45 26.39 -8.21
N THR A 227 -24.14 27.68 -8.33
CA THR A 227 -22.94 28.23 -8.99
C THR A 227 -21.95 28.85 -8.01
N THR A 228 -22.39 29.10 -6.76
CA THR A 228 -21.58 29.63 -5.66
C THR A 228 -21.61 28.71 -4.44
N THR A 229 -20.66 28.89 -3.53
CA THR A 229 -20.60 28.13 -2.27
C THR A 229 -21.78 28.42 -1.34
N GLU A 230 -22.27 29.66 -1.37
CA GLU A 230 -23.43 30.13 -0.63
C GLU A 230 -24.70 29.48 -1.16
N GLU A 231 -24.89 29.47 -2.50
CA GLU A 231 -26.01 28.77 -3.15
C GLU A 231 -25.97 27.27 -2.84
N LEU A 232 -24.78 26.64 -2.88
CA LEU A 232 -24.64 25.24 -2.52
C LEU A 232 -25.06 25.00 -1.07
N LEU A 233 -24.66 25.87 -0.13
CA LEU A 233 -25.05 25.72 1.27
C LEU A 233 -26.56 25.84 1.46
N ASP A 234 -27.21 26.73 0.73
CA ASP A 234 -28.67 26.89 0.79
C ASP A 234 -29.39 25.68 0.17
N VAL A 235 -28.92 25.17 -0.96
CA VAL A 235 -29.42 23.91 -1.54
C VAL A 235 -29.27 22.73 -0.57
N LEU A 236 -28.10 22.60 0.08
CA LEU A 236 -27.86 21.54 1.06
C LEU A 236 -28.74 21.68 2.31
N ARG A 237 -29.13 22.91 2.69
CA ARG A 237 -30.10 23.13 3.76
C ARG A 237 -31.50 22.71 3.33
N SER A 238 -31.92 23.05 2.12
CA SER A 238 -33.19 22.58 1.56
C SER A 238 -33.23 21.05 1.48
N PHE A 239 -32.16 20.38 1.04
CA PHE A 239 -32.09 18.91 1.07
C PHE A 239 -32.20 18.29 2.46
N ARG A 240 -31.88 19.05 3.53
CA ARG A 240 -31.97 18.58 4.92
C ARG A 240 -33.33 18.83 5.53
N ASP A 241 -33.90 19.99 5.21
CA ASP A 241 -35.08 20.53 5.88
C ASP A 241 -36.38 20.23 5.10
N GLU A 242 -36.24 19.87 3.82
CA GLU A 242 -37.32 19.56 2.90
C GLU A 242 -37.20 18.10 2.44
N ASP A 243 -38.34 17.45 2.27
CA ASP A 243 -38.50 16.06 1.79
C ASP A 243 -38.04 15.97 0.33
N ALA A 244 -36.73 15.92 0.14
CA ALA A 244 -36.09 16.13 -1.15
C ALA A 244 -36.26 14.89 -2.05
N ASP A 245 -36.39 13.71 -1.46
CA ASP A 245 -36.69 12.48 -2.18
C ASP A 245 -38.19 12.22 -2.39
N GLY A 246 -39.06 12.90 -1.62
CA GLY A 246 -40.51 12.87 -1.77
C GLY A 246 -41.17 11.65 -1.10
N ASP A 247 -40.50 11.02 -0.14
CA ASP A 247 -41.00 9.84 0.58
C ASP A 247 -41.91 10.16 1.77
N GLY A 248 -42.07 11.46 2.09
CA GLY A 248 -42.88 11.97 3.19
C GLY A 248 -42.15 12.09 4.53
N ASN A 249 -40.83 11.87 4.57
CA ASN A 249 -40.01 11.96 5.77
C ASN A 249 -38.77 12.86 5.57
N PRO A 250 -38.85 14.17 5.89
CA PRO A 250 -37.77 15.14 5.63
C PRO A 250 -36.56 15.03 6.59
N ASN A 251 -36.36 13.90 7.27
CA ASN A 251 -35.30 13.72 8.27
C ASN A 251 -34.37 12.55 7.96
N ASN A 252 -34.51 11.90 6.80
CA ASN A 252 -33.66 10.77 6.40
C ASN A 252 -32.65 11.13 5.30
N GLU A 253 -32.73 12.34 4.75
CA GLU A 253 -31.80 12.84 3.76
C GLU A 253 -30.42 13.15 4.37
N ILE A 254 -29.38 12.78 3.62
CA ILE A 254 -28.00 13.15 3.90
C ILE A 254 -27.57 14.12 2.79
N PRO A 255 -27.65 15.44 3.00
CA PRO A 255 -27.39 16.43 1.96
C PRO A 255 -25.97 16.36 1.37
N TYR A 256 -25.01 16.03 2.23
CA TYR A 256 -23.59 15.99 1.86
C TYR A 256 -22.91 14.79 2.51
N ALA A 257 -22.28 13.97 1.67
CA ALA A 257 -21.48 12.83 2.07
C ALA A 257 -20.16 12.81 1.28
N VAL A 258 -19.13 12.26 1.90
CA VAL A 258 -17.82 12.04 1.27
C VAL A 258 -17.43 10.58 1.47
N GLU A 259 -16.91 9.94 0.43
CA GLU A 259 -16.28 8.63 0.57
C GLU A 259 -14.81 8.82 0.97
N ASP A 260 -14.47 8.40 2.19
CA ASP A 260 -13.07 8.17 2.54
C ASP A 260 -12.68 6.74 2.12
N SER A 261 -12.25 6.59 0.87
CA SER A 261 -11.80 5.31 0.31
C SER A 261 -10.44 4.84 0.87
N GLY A 262 -9.96 5.42 1.98
CA GLY A 262 -8.65 5.12 2.56
C GLY A 262 -7.47 5.62 1.72
N ALA A 263 -7.74 6.45 0.71
CA ALA A 263 -6.77 7.06 -0.19
C ALA A 263 -6.73 8.60 -0.04
N GLY A 264 -7.04 9.07 1.17
CA GLY A 264 -7.20 10.48 1.55
C GLY A 264 -8.63 10.98 1.33
N ILE A 265 -8.99 12.09 2.00
CA ILE A 265 -10.29 12.77 1.83
C ILE A 265 -10.46 13.12 0.34
N ARG A 266 -11.26 12.31 -0.33
CA ARG A 266 -11.66 12.49 -1.72
C ARG A 266 -13.12 12.92 -1.66
N PRO A 267 -13.48 14.16 -2.00
CA PRO A 267 -14.87 14.49 -2.25
C PRO A 267 -15.31 13.71 -3.51
N GLY A 268 -15.75 12.48 -3.33
CA GLY A 268 -16.18 11.57 -4.38
C GLY A 268 -17.13 10.52 -3.82
N TRP A 269 -18.10 10.16 -4.64
CA TRP A 269 -19.09 9.09 -4.47
C TRP A 269 -20.16 9.39 -3.40
N ILE A 270 -21.22 10.07 -3.85
CA ILE A 270 -22.48 10.13 -3.11
C ILE A 270 -23.23 8.83 -3.39
N LEU A 271 -22.99 7.82 -2.57
CA LEU A 271 -23.83 6.63 -2.49
C LEU A 271 -25.06 6.98 -1.66
N PHE A 272 -26.20 7.22 -2.31
CA PHE A 272 -27.49 7.16 -1.64
C PHE A 272 -27.85 5.68 -1.43
N ARG A 273 -28.05 5.32 -0.17
CA ARG A 273 -28.57 4.03 0.25
C ARG A 273 -30.09 4.06 0.09
N ALA A 274 -30.60 3.60 -1.05
CA ALA A 274 -31.95 3.03 -1.14
C ALA A 274 -31.79 1.56 -1.53
N TYR A 275 -31.85 0.68 -0.54
CA TYR A 275 -31.86 -0.76 -0.77
C TYR A 275 -33.24 -1.15 -1.28
N SER A 276 -33.47 -1.05 -2.59
CA SER A 276 -34.51 -1.80 -3.32
C SER A 276 -34.42 -1.50 -4.82
N ASP A 277 -33.89 -2.46 -5.56
CA ASP A 277 -34.13 -2.73 -6.99
C ASP A 277 -34.21 -1.55 -7.96
N CYS A 278 -33.09 -1.03 -8.44
CA CYS A 278 -33.01 -0.56 -9.83
C CYS A 278 -31.56 -0.45 -10.33
N ILE A 279 -31.23 -1.26 -11.34
CA ILE A 279 -30.05 -1.08 -12.18
C ILE A 279 -30.28 0.22 -12.97
N ILE A 280 -29.63 1.31 -12.56
CA ILE A 280 -29.66 2.56 -13.34
C ILE A 280 -28.73 2.40 -14.53
N THR A 281 -29.34 2.15 -15.69
CA THR A 281 -28.75 2.16 -17.02
C THR A 281 -28.20 3.54 -17.37
N TRP A 282 -26.91 3.61 -17.72
CA TRP A 282 -26.27 4.79 -18.29
C TRP A 282 -26.82 5.08 -19.69
N THR A 283 -27.39 6.28 -19.89
CA THR A 283 -27.56 6.82 -21.26
C THR A 283 -26.68 8.05 -21.40
N MET A 284 -25.47 7.83 -21.94
CA MET A 284 -24.63 8.91 -22.45
C MET A 284 -25.12 9.22 -23.87
N LYS A 285 -25.76 10.37 -24.07
CA LYS A 285 -25.92 10.94 -25.42
C LYS A 285 -24.65 11.70 -25.75
N ILE A 286 -24.00 11.28 -26.82
CA ILE A 286 -22.88 11.97 -27.50
C ILE A 286 -23.41 13.22 -28.17
#